data_AF-A0A521ISM9-F1
#
_entry.id   AF-A0A521ISM9-F1
#
_cell.length_a   1.000
_cell.length_b   1.000
_cell.length_c   1.000
_cell.angle_alpha   90.00
_cell.angle_beta   90.00
_cell.angle_gamma   90.00
#
_symmetry.space_group_name_H-M   'P 1'
#
loop_
_entity.id
_entity.type
_entity.pdbx_description
1 polymer ?
#
loop_
_entity_poly.entity_id
_entity_poly.type
_entity_poly.pdbx_seq_one_letter_code
_entity_poly.pdbx_strand_id
1 'polypeptide(L)'
;MKMNSLSRTHQLVLGALMGAINVIFALISSYLFAFSLIIMLFLPLASIIVAINIDLKFYPVYLLGTLTLALVLNLGNIDNTLFFLLPILTSGLAFGLLIRHKVPDILILLIVSGVNFLTLLITIPIINLIYDVNFLQVFASFIGFNNIEFGELVLPSILTLLAVMQTLITLVIVTQDAAYFRLEINTEEWPYISLVNLGFSAIVTVLMFFNHGISLALLFVVILLSLYQIVHLFQKHTIFAWSTLLATIVFIIIGLALFENYTSLPYYFGIIIAVIPVVISDILWLYISRKKSEAKNEGTI
;
A
#
# COMPACT_ATOMS: atom_id res chain seq x y z
N MET A 1 -24.57 -7.14 1.42
CA MET A 1 -24.89 -8.20 2.40
C MET A 1 -25.34 -7.51 3.68
N LYS A 2 -26.58 -7.70 4.16
CA LYS A 2 -27.01 -7.19 5.48
C LYS A 2 -26.39 -8.11 6.53
N MET A 3 -25.19 -7.79 7.00
CA MET A 3 -24.71 -8.38 8.25
C MET A 3 -25.70 -7.98 9.33
N ASN A 4 -26.17 -8.95 10.13
CA ASN A 4 -27.03 -8.72 11.28
C ASN A 4 -26.51 -7.50 12.02
N SER A 5 -27.29 -6.41 12.05
CA SER A 5 -26.88 -5.21 12.74
C SER A 5 -26.75 -5.58 14.21
N LEU A 6 -25.52 -5.78 14.68
CA LEU A 6 -25.23 -5.88 16.11
C LEU A 6 -25.96 -4.72 16.78
N SER A 7 -26.61 -4.98 17.91
CA SER A 7 -27.23 -3.90 18.67
C SER A 7 -26.18 -2.82 18.96
N ARG A 8 -26.60 -1.56 19.09
CA ARG A 8 -25.67 -0.43 19.30
C ARG A 8 -24.68 -0.69 20.43
N THR A 9 -25.15 -1.30 21.52
CA THR A 9 -24.31 -1.68 22.67
C THR A 9 -23.27 -2.72 22.29
N HIS A 10 -23.63 -3.75 21.52
CA HIS A 10 -22.68 -4.76 21.08
C HIS A 10 -21.61 -4.20 20.12
N GLN A 11 -21.98 -3.25 19.25
CA GLN A 11 -21.02 -2.56 18.39
C GLN A 11 -20.01 -1.75 19.21
N LEU A 12 -20.48 -1.01 20.21
CA LEU A 12 -19.61 -0.23 21.11
C LEU A 12 -18.69 -1.13 21.93
N VAL A 13 -19.21 -2.24 22.47
CA VAL A 13 -18.41 -3.22 23.22
C VAL A 13 -17.34 -3.86 22.35
N LEU A 14 -17.69 -4.27 21.11
CA LEU A 14 -16.72 -4.83 20.16
C LEU A 14 -15.63 -3.81 19.82
N GLY A 15 -16.01 -2.56 19.54
CA GLY A 15 -15.07 -1.48 19.28
C GLY A 15 -14.14 -1.23 20.47
N ALA A 16 -14.68 -1.19 21.69
CA ALA A 16 -13.87 -1.01 22.90
C ALA A 16 -12.90 -2.18 23.14
N LEU A 17 -13.35 -3.42 22.94
CA LEU A 17 -12.53 -4.62 23.13
C LEU A 17 -11.39 -4.68 22.11
N MET A 18 -11.69 -4.46 20.83
CA MET A 18 -10.66 -4.41 19.77
C MET A 18 -9.73 -3.21 19.94
N GLY A 19 -10.23 -2.09 20.46
CA GLY A 19 -9.42 -0.93 20.80
C GLY A 19 -8.42 -1.26 21.91
N ALA A 20 -8.89 -1.89 22.98
CA ALA A 20 -8.03 -2.34 24.07
C ALA A 20 -6.96 -3.34 23.61
N ILE A 21 -7.32 -4.29 22.73
CA ILE A 21 -6.35 -5.23 22.12
C ILE A 21 -5.27 -4.45 21.36
N ASN A 22 -5.66 -3.47 20.55
CA ASN A 22 -4.70 -2.65 19.82
C ASN A 22 -3.77 -1.86 20.74
N VAL A 23 -4.28 -1.30 21.84
CA VAL A 23 -3.45 -0.59 22.82
C VAL A 23 -2.49 -1.55 23.53
N ILE A 24 -2.95 -2.74 23.93
CA ILE A 24 -2.08 -3.75 24.57
C ILE A 24 -0.96 -4.14 23.60
N PHE A 25 -1.27 -4.39 22.33
CA PHE A 25 -0.24 -4.70 21.34
C PHE A 25 0.73 -3.54 21.10
N ALA A 26 0.24 -2.29 21.04
CA ALA A 26 1.11 -1.12 20.93
C ALA A 26 2.02 -0.94 22.15
N LEU A 27 1.55 -1.28 23.35
CA LEU A 27 2.38 -1.29 24.55
C LEU A 27 3.44 -2.39 24.47
N ILE A 28 3.07 -3.62 24.11
CA ILE A 28 4.04 -4.72 23.97
C ILE A 28 5.11 -4.38 22.91
N SER A 29 4.74 -3.73 21.80
CA SER A 29 5.70 -3.35 20.76
C SER A 29 6.73 -2.33 21.24
N SER A 30 6.37 -1.45 22.19
CA SER A 30 7.31 -0.47 22.77
C SER A 30 8.43 -1.12 23.59
N TYR A 31 8.20 -2.30 24.17
CA TYR A 31 9.17 -2.96 25.05
C TYR A 31 10.04 -4.00 24.32
N LEU A 32 9.62 -4.49 23.15
CA LEU A 32 10.28 -5.57 22.44
C LEU A 32 10.38 -5.25 20.94
N PHE A 33 11.51 -4.72 20.50
CA PHE A 33 11.75 -4.34 19.09
C PHE A 33 11.50 -5.50 18.11
N ALA A 34 11.89 -6.73 18.43
CA ALA A 34 11.63 -7.89 17.56
C ALA A 34 10.14 -8.27 17.48
N PHE A 35 9.35 -7.98 18.52
CA PHE A 35 7.90 -8.18 18.50
C PHE A 35 7.18 -7.10 17.72
N SER A 36 7.77 -5.91 17.54
CA SER A 36 7.16 -4.83 16.75
C SER A 36 6.81 -5.28 15.33
N LEU A 37 7.66 -6.08 14.69
CA LEU A 37 7.42 -6.61 13.35
C LEU A 37 6.23 -7.57 13.32
N ILE A 38 6.13 -8.49 14.28
CA ILE A 38 5.01 -9.44 14.38
C ILE A 38 3.71 -8.68 14.69
N ILE A 39 3.76 -7.75 15.63
CA ILE A 39 2.63 -6.97 16.09
C ILE A 39 2.09 -6.06 14.97
N MET A 40 2.96 -5.51 14.13
CA MET A 40 2.60 -4.72 12.95
C MET A 40 1.78 -5.51 11.92
N LEU A 41 1.87 -6.86 11.93
CA LEU A 41 1.07 -7.75 11.09
C LEU A 41 -0.31 -8.06 11.68
N PHE A 42 -0.41 -8.20 13.00
CA PHE A 42 -1.67 -8.57 13.66
C PHE A 42 -2.55 -7.37 14.02
N LEU A 43 -1.95 -6.21 14.28
CA LEU A 43 -2.67 -5.00 14.67
C LEU A 43 -3.72 -4.53 13.64
N PRO A 44 -3.46 -4.55 12.32
CA PRO A 44 -4.48 -4.18 11.34
C PRO A 44 -5.71 -5.09 11.39
N LEU A 45 -5.57 -6.36 11.79
CA LEU A 45 -6.67 -7.32 11.83
C LEU A 45 -7.78 -6.91 12.80
N ALA A 46 -7.42 -6.42 14.00
CA ALA A 46 -8.42 -5.96 14.96
C ALA A 46 -9.24 -4.78 14.38
N SER A 47 -8.57 -3.85 13.72
CA SER A 47 -9.21 -2.72 13.02
C SER A 47 -10.07 -3.18 11.84
N ILE A 48 -9.65 -4.21 11.11
CA ILE A 48 -10.40 -4.82 10.01
C ILE A 48 -11.69 -5.48 10.54
N ILE A 49 -11.60 -6.23 11.64
CA ILE A 49 -12.76 -6.86 12.30
C ILE A 49 -13.79 -5.79 12.70
N VAL A 50 -13.32 -4.69 13.29
CA VAL A 50 -14.18 -3.54 13.62
C VAL A 50 -14.84 -2.98 12.37
N ALA A 51 -14.08 -2.69 11.30
CA ALA A 51 -14.63 -2.13 10.07
C ALA A 51 -15.65 -3.04 9.37
N ILE A 52 -15.49 -4.36 9.46
CA ILE A 52 -16.43 -5.30 8.85
C ILE A 52 -17.74 -5.37 9.67
N ASN A 53 -17.65 -5.36 11.00
CA ASN A 53 -18.77 -5.69 11.89
C ASN A 53 -19.53 -4.48 12.46
N ILE A 54 -18.98 -3.27 12.35
CA ILE A 54 -19.53 -2.06 12.97
C ILE A 54 -20.03 -1.08 11.90
N ASP A 55 -21.03 -0.27 12.24
CA ASP A 55 -21.50 0.80 11.38
C ASP A 55 -20.48 1.94 11.29
N LEU A 56 -20.34 2.53 10.09
CA LEU A 56 -19.45 3.67 9.81
C LEU A 56 -19.53 4.81 10.83
N LYS A 57 -20.71 5.04 11.43
CA LYS A 57 -20.94 6.07 12.44
C LYS A 57 -20.09 5.90 13.71
N PHE A 58 -19.66 4.68 14.02
CA PHE A 58 -18.86 4.37 15.21
C PHE A 58 -17.35 4.29 14.91
N TYR A 59 -16.93 4.41 13.64
CA TYR A 59 -15.50 4.40 13.30
C TYR A 59 -14.72 5.53 13.98
N PRO A 60 -15.22 6.80 14.02
CA PRO A 60 -14.52 7.87 14.72
C PRO A 60 -14.43 7.61 16.22
N VAL A 61 -15.48 7.02 16.82
CA VAL A 61 -15.50 6.69 18.26
C VAL A 61 -14.44 5.62 18.57
N TYR A 62 -14.34 4.60 17.73
CA TYR A 62 -13.30 3.58 17.84
C TYR A 62 -11.89 4.16 17.69
N LEU A 63 -11.65 4.94 16.64
CA LEU A 63 -10.35 5.52 16.34
C LEU A 63 -9.88 6.48 17.45
N LEU A 64 -10.73 7.44 17.83
CA LEU A 64 -10.42 8.40 18.89
C LEU A 64 -10.31 7.71 20.25
N GLY A 65 -11.23 6.79 20.57
CA GLY A 65 -11.18 6.06 21.84
C GLY A 65 -9.90 5.24 21.99
N THR A 66 -9.47 4.55 20.93
CA THR A 66 -8.24 3.76 20.93
C THR A 66 -6.99 4.65 21.03
N LEU A 67 -6.95 5.76 20.29
CA LEU A 67 -5.84 6.71 20.36
C LEU A 67 -5.74 7.39 21.72
N THR A 68 -6.86 7.88 22.28
CA THR A 68 -6.88 8.51 23.60
C THR A 68 -6.44 7.53 24.67
N LEU A 69 -6.93 6.28 24.63
CA LEU A 69 -6.52 5.25 25.58
C LEU A 69 -5.01 4.95 25.46
N ALA A 70 -4.48 4.83 24.24
CA ALA A 70 -3.06 4.60 24.02
C ALA A 70 -2.20 5.77 24.52
N LEU A 71 -2.61 7.02 24.25
CA LEU A 71 -1.90 8.21 24.71
C LEU A 71 -1.90 8.32 26.24
N VAL A 72 -3.00 8.00 26.90
CA VAL A 72 -3.09 8.02 28.37
C VAL A 72 -2.19 6.95 29.00
N LEU A 73 -2.13 5.75 28.42
CA LEU A 73 -1.34 4.64 28.97
C LEU A 73 0.14 4.72 28.59
N ASN A 74 0.48 5.43 27.52
CA ASN A 74 1.85 5.52 26.98
C ASN A 74 2.35 6.97 26.89
N LEU A 75 2.09 7.79 27.92
CA LEU A 75 2.52 9.20 27.97
C LEU A 75 4.04 9.38 27.82
N GLY A 76 4.83 8.36 28.15
CA GLY A 76 6.29 8.39 28.03
C GLY A 76 6.83 8.10 26.63
N ASN A 77 6.00 7.62 25.69
CA ASN A 77 6.41 7.25 24.33
C ASN A 77 5.28 7.56 23.32
N ILE A 78 5.00 8.86 23.19
CA ILE A 78 3.95 9.40 22.32
C ILE A 78 4.28 9.14 20.84
N ASP A 79 5.58 9.13 20.50
CA ASP A 79 6.13 8.80 19.20
C ASP A 79 5.71 7.40 18.73
N ASN A 80 5.81 6.37 19.58
CA ASN A 80 5.36 5.03 19.19
C ASN A 80 3.85 4.99 18.92
N THR A 81 3.07 5.74 19.69
CA THR A 81 1.61 5.80 19.52
C THR A 81 1.22 6.51 18.23
N LEU A 82 1.85 7.64 17.90
CA LEU A 82 1.52 8.39 16.69
C LEU A 82 2.11 7.75 15.42
N PHE A 83 3.30 7.16 15.49
CA PHE A 83 3.99 6.60 14.32
C PHE A 83 3.54 5.19 13.98
N PHE A 84 3.20 4.37 14.96
CA PHE A 84 2.80 2.99 14.71
C PHE A 84 1.29 2.80 14.80
N LEU A 85 0.64 3.27 15.87
CA LEU A 85 -0.78 2.97 16.07
C LEU A 85 -1.68 3.73 15.09
N LEU A 86 -1.41 5.01 14.81
CA LEU A 86 -2.25 5.79 13.91
C LEU A 86 -2.28 5.23 12.47
N PRO A 87 -1.15 4.97 11.78
CA PRO A 87 -1.19 4.40 10.43
C PRO A 87 -1.82 3.01 10.38
N ILE A 88 -1.66 2.21 11.43
CA ILE A 88 -2.26 0.88 11.57
C ILE A 88 -3.79 0.96 11.73
N LEU A 89 -4.28 1.87 12.56
CA LEU A 89 -5.73 2.06 12.74
C LEU A 89 -6.37 2.56 11.45
N THR A 90 -5.78 3.56 10.80
CA THR A 90 -6.31 4.13 9.55
C THR A 90 -6.26 3.12 8.40
N SER A 91 -5.13 2.42 8.23
CA SER A 91 -4.99 1.39 7.20
C SER A 91 -5.94 0.20 7.44
N GLY A 92 -6.06 -0.30 8.67
CA GLY A 92 -6.95 -1.41 8.98
C GLY A 92 -8.43 -1.06 8.81
N LEU A 93 -8.85 0.15 9.17
CA LEU A 93 -10.21 0.64 8.91
C LEU A 93 -10.48 0.80 7.42
N ALA A 94 -9.53 1.36 6.66
CA ALA A 94 -9.64 1.49 5.21
C ALA A 94 -9.74 0.11 4.55
N PHE A 95 -8.90 -0.83 4.96
CA PHE A 95 -8.86 -2.20 4.45
C PHE A 95 -10.19 -2.93 4.67
N GLY A 96 -10.71 -2.92 5.90
CA GLY A 96 -12.00 -3.57 6.19
C GLY A 96 -13.19 -2.91 5.49
N LEU A 97 -13.14 -1.59 5.28
CA LEU A 97 -14.16 -0.88 4.50
C LEU A 97 -14.15 -1.30 3.03
N LEU A 98 -12.98 -1.42 2.41
CA LEU A 98 -12.87 -1.82 1.00
C LEU A 98 -13.30 -3.27 0.78
N ILE A 99 -12.96 -4.17 1.70
CA ILE A 99 -13.47 -5.56 1.69
C ILE A 99 -15.00 -5.58 1.78
N ARG A 100 -15.59 -4.79 2.69
CA ARG A 100 -17.04 -4.69 2.84
C ARG A 100 -17.74 -4.26 1.54
N HIS A 101 -17.05 -3.48 0.69
CA HIS A 101 -17.55 -3.04 -0.62
C HIS A 101 -17.13 -3.95 -1.79
N LYS A 102 -16.52 -5.11 -1.53
CA LYS A 102 -16.06 -6.08 -2.54
C LYS A 102 -15.10 -5.47 -3.58
N VAL A 103 -14.27 -4.53 -3.13
CA VAL A 103 -13.24 -3.91 -3.98
C VAL A 103 -12.18 -4.97 -4.35
N PRO A 104 -11.69 -5.00 -5.60
CA PRO A 104 -10.60 -5.88 -6.02
C PRO A 104 -9.35 -5.77 -5.15
N ASP A 105 -8.67 -6.88 -4.93
CA ASP A 105 -7.47 -7.00 -4.10
C ASP A 105 -6.34 -6.03 -4.46
N ILE A 106 -6.07 -5.81 -5.75
CA ILE A 106 -5.05 -4.86 -6.23
C ILE A 106 -5.40 -3.41 -5.87
N LEU A 107 -6.69 -3.06 -5.89
CA LEU A 107 -7.17 -1.75 -5.49
C LEU A 107 -7.11 -1.59 -3.97
N ILE A 108 -7.39 -2.66 -3.22
CA ILE A 108 -7.17 -2.67 -1.77
C ILE A 108 -5.69 -2.41 -1.47
N LEU A 109 -4.79 -3.12 -2.15
CA LEU A 109 -3.34 -2.95 -1.99
C LEU A 109 -2.93 -1.50 -2.26
N LEU A 110 -3.35 -0.91 -3.38
CA LEU A 110 -3.01 0.47 -3.74
C LEU A 110 -3.59 1.51 -2.76
N ILE A 111 -4.89 1.43 -2.48
CA ILE A 111 -5.58 2.43 -1.65
C ILE A 111 -5.07 2.37 -0.22
N VAL A 112 -4.95 1.17 0.36
CA VAL A 112 -4.52 1.02 1.75
C VAL A 112 -3.04 1.39 1.91
N SER A 113 -2.17 1.01 0.97
CA SER A 113 -0.77 1.45 0.98
C SER A 113 -0.67 2.97 0.85
N GLY A 114 -1.52 3.59 0.01
CA GLY A 114 -1.62 5.05 -0.11
C GLY A 114 -2.07 5.73 1.17
N VAL A 115 -3.11 5.19 1.84
CA VAL A 115 -3.57 5.69 3.16
C VAL A 115 -2.46 5.57 4.21
N ASN A 116 -1.75 4.44 4.22
CA ASN A 116 -0.64 4.21 5.16
C ASN A 116 0.50 5.21 4.91
N PHE A 117 0.92 5.37 3.65
CA PHE A 117 1.93 6.34 3.25
C PHE A 117 1.53 7.79 3.60
N LEU A 118 0.29 8.19 3.28
CA LEU A 118 -0.21 9.52 3.65
C LEU A 118 -0.23 9.73 5.16
N THR A 119 -0.62 8.72 5.93
CA THR A 119 -0.62 8.82 7.40
C THR A 119 0.82 8.98 7.91
N LEU A 120 1.79 8.22 7.38
CA LEU A 120 3.20 8.39 7.71
C LEU A 120 3.71 9.79 7.36
N LEU A 121 3.38 10.31 6.17
CA LEU A 121 3.76 11.66 5.76
C LEU A 121 3.16 12.76 6.65
N ILE A 122 1.95 12.56 7.18
CA ILE A 122 1.31 13.49 8.12
C ILE A 122 1.95 13.38 9.51
N THR A 123 2.33 12.18 9.94
CA THR A 123 2.93 11.98 11.27
C THR A 123 4.34 12.57 11.39
N ILE A 124 5.15 12.50 10.33
CA ILE A 124 6.52 13.04 10.32
C ILE A 124 6.59 14.53 10.76
N PRO A 125 5.86 15.48 10.18
CA PRO A 125 5.91 16.88 10.58
C PRO A 125 5.38 17.10 12.01
N ILE A 126 4.41 16.29 12.47
CA ILE A 126 3.90 16.36 13.84
C ILE A 126 5.01 15.99 14.83
N ILE A 127 5.78 14.94 14.57
CA ILE A 127 6.92 14.54 15.41
C ILE A 127 8.01 15.59 15.39
N ASN A 128 8.37 16.09 14.20
CA ASN A 128 9.37 17.15 14.08
C ASN A 128 9.00 18.38 14.93
N LEU A 129 7.72 18.73 14.99
CA LEU A 129 7.21 19.84 15.80
C LEU A 129 7.24 19.54 17.30
N ILE A 130 6.87 18.34 17.73
CA ILE A 130 6.81 17.96 19.16
C ILE A 130 8.21 17.82 19.76
N TYR A 131 9.15 17.23 19.02
CA TYR A 131 10.45 16.84 19.54
C TYR A 131 11.60 17.77 19.11
N ASP A 132 11.35 18.72 18.22
CA ASP A 132 12.38 19.61 17.64
C ASP A 132 13.54 18.83 16.98
N VAL A 133 13.20 17.73 16.30
CA VAL A 133 14.15 16.84 15.61
C VAL A 133 13.82 16.81 14.12
N ASN A 134 14.83 16.74 13.25
CA ASN A 134 14.61 16.32 11.87
C ASN A 134 14.52 14.79 11.80
N PHE A 135 13.29 14.26 11.89
CA PHE A 135 13.05 12.82 11.88
C PHE A 135 13.61 12.13 10.63
N LEU A 136 13.53 12.77 9.45
CA LEU A 136 14.07 12.21 8.21
C LEU A 136 15.59 12.01 8.32
N GLN A 137 16.29 13.00 8.89
CA GLN A 137 17.72 12.93 9.11
C GLN A 137 18.10 11.83 10.12
N VAL A 138 17.39 11.74 11.25
CA VAL A 138 17.62 10.69 12.26
C VAL A 138 17.39 9.30 11.66
N PHE A 139 16.33 9.14 10.87
CA PHE A 139 16.02 7.87 10.23
C PHE A 139 17.05 7.52 9.13
N ALA A 140 17.51 8.51 8.35
CA ALA A 140 18.58 8.32 7.38
C ALA A 140 19.90 7.89 8.04
N SER A 141 20.25 8.50 9.18
CA SER A 141 21.40 8.09 9.99
C SER A 141 21.23 6.69 10.58
N PHE A 142 20.03 6.32 11.03
CA PHE A 142 19.73 4.99 11.55
C PHE A 142 19.89 3.89 10.49
N ILE A 143 19.49 4.15 9.24
CA ILE A 143 19.72 3.22 8.11
C ILE A 143 21.21 3.12 7.75
N GLY A 144 22.03 4.07 8.19
CA GLY A 144 23.47 4.10 7.91
C GLY A 144 23.83 4.82 6.61
N PHE A 145 22.98 5.75 6.14
CA PHE A 145 23.34 6.59 5.01
C PHE A 145 24.44 7.57 5.40
N ASN A 146 25.61 7.43 4.77
CA ASN A 146 26.75 8.34 4.94
C ASN A 146 26.51 9.73 4.33
N ASN A 147 25.62 9.82 3.33
CA ASN A 147 25.18 11.08 2.73
C ASN A 147 23.71 11.34 3.09
N ILE A 148 23.49 12.36 3.91
CA ILE A 148 22.17 12.72 4.44
C ILE A 148 21.24 13.20 3.32
N GLU A 149 21.74 13.97 2.35
CA GLU A 149 20.94 14.46 1.22
C GLU A 149 20.41 13.30 0.36
N PHE A 150 21.23 12.27 0.15
CA PHE A 150 20.81 11.05 -0.52
C PHE A 150 19.78 10.27 0.32
N GLY A 151 19.98 10.21 1.63
CA GLY A 151 19.04 9.59 2.56
C GLY A 151 17.66 10.24 2.50
N GLU A 152 17.58 11.57 2.57
CA GLU A 152 16.32 12.32 2.49
C GLU A 152 15.61 12.14 1.14
N LEU A 153 16.37 11.99 0.05
CA LEU A 153 15.83 11.71 -1.28
C LEU A 153 15.17 10.32 -1.39
N VAL A 154 15.82 9.29 -0.86
CA VAL A 154 15.38 7.89 -1.02
C VAL A 154 14.35 7.48 0.04
N LEU A 155 14.35 8.15 1.20
CA LEU A 155 13.50 7.79 2.33
C LEU A 155 11.99 7.71 2.01
N PRO A 156 11.36 8.65 1.28
CA PRO A 156 9.96 8.51 0.87
C PRO A 156 9.66 7.20 0.12
N SER A 157 10.64 6.71 -0.64
CA SER A 157 10.51 5.47 -1.41
C SER A 157 10.63 4.23 -0.52
N ILE A 158 11.52 4.27 0.48
CA ILE A 158 11.61 3.23 1.52
C ILE A 158 10.29 3.17 2.30
N LEU A 159 9.75 4.32 2.70
CA LEU A 159 8.46 4.38 3.39
C LEU A 159 7.31 3.83 2.54
N THR A 160 7.32 4.12 1.23
CA THR A 160 6.34 3.57 0.28
C THR A 160 6.46 2.05 0.19
N LEU A 161 7.69 1.52 0.09
CA LEU A 161 7.95 0.08 0.07
C LEU A 161 7.46 -0.59 1.36
N LEU A 162 7.75 0.00 2.52
CA LEU A 162 7.28 -0.50 3.82
C LEU A 162 5.74 -0.52 3.88
N ALA A 163 5.08 0.55 3.44
CA ALA A 163 3.62 0.65 3.42
C ALA A 163 2.98 -0.43 2.54
N VAL A 164 3.58 -0.67 1.37
CA VAL A 164 3.19 -1.74 0.44
C VAL A 164 3.39 -3.12 1.06
N MET A 165 4.58 -3.40 1.61
CA MET A 165 4.88 -4.69 2.21
C MET A 165 3.94 -5.02 3.36
N GLN A 166 3.69 -4.04 4.24
CA GLN A 166 2.75 -4.20 5.36
C GLN A 166 1.34 -4.51 4.87
N THR A 167 0.88 -3.79 3.83
CA THR A 167 -0.45 -4.01 3.25
C THR A 167 -0.55 -5.37 2.56
N LEU A 168 0.50 -5.78 1.82
CA LEU A 168 0.57 -7.07 1.16
C LEU A 168 0.50 -8.22 2.18
N ILE A 169 1.27 -8.15 3.27
CA ILE A 169 1.25 -9.20 4.29
C ILE A 169 -0.13 -9.24 4.97
N THR A 170 -0.72 -8.07 5.26
CA THR A 170 -2.09 -7.99 5.81
C THR A 170 -3.09 -8.65 4.85
N LEU A 171 -2.96 -8.41 3.55
CA LEU A 171 -3.80 -9.04 2.52
C LEU A 171 -3.62 -10.56 2.49
N VAL A 172 -2.38 -11.07 2.59
CA VAL A 172 -2.12 -12.51 2.63
C VAL A 172 -2.75 -13.14 3.88
N ILE A 173 -2.62 -12.53 5.05
CA ILE A 173 -3.21 -13.08 6.29
C ILE A 173 -4.74 -13.08 6.19
N VAL A 174 -5.34 -11.96 5.79
CA VAL A 174 -6.80 -11.84 5.70
C VAL A 174 -7.36 -12.77 4.62
N THR A 175 -6.65 -13.00 3.51
CA THR A 175 -7.06 -13.95 2.47
C THR A 175 -6.97 -15.41 2.95
N GLN A 176 -5.92 -15.78 3.69
CA GLN A 176 -5.78 -17.13 4.26
C GLN A 176 -6.83 -17.41 5.34
N ASP A 177 -7.14 -16.42 6.18
CA ASP A 177 -8.11 -16.54 7.26
C ASP A 177 -9.53 -16.12 6.84
N ALA A 178 -9.75 -15.76 5.58
CA ALA A 178 -11.02 -15.24 5.06
C ALA A 178 -12.21 -16.16 5.36
N ALA A 179 -11.98 -17.48 5.36
CA ALA A 179 -12.98 -18.49 5.69
C ALA A 179 -13.48 -18.38 7.14
N TYR A 180 -12.61 -18.05 8.09
CA TYR A 180 -12.98 -17.84 9.50
C TYR A 180 -13.82 -16.58 9.68
N PHE A 181 -13.53 -15.54 8.90
CA PHE A 181 -14.24 -14.27 8.95
C PHE A 181 -15.48 -14.21 8.03
N ARG A 182 -15.78 -15.29 7.31
CA ARG A 182 -16.85 -15.35 6.27
C ARG A 182 -16.74 -14.21 5.26
N LEU A 183 -15.51 -13.84 4.92
CA LEU A 183 -15.20 -12.77 3.96
C LEU A 183 -15.04 -13.37 2.58
N GLU A 184 -15.73 -12.81 1.59
CA GLU A 184 -15.46 -13.04 0.19
C GLU A 184 -14.57 -11.90 -0.32
N ILE A 185 -13.29 -12.19 -0.52
CA ILE A 185 -12.37 -11.23 -1.13
C ILE A 185 -12.54 -11.33 -2.63
N ASN A 186 -12.76 -10.18 -3.27
CA ASN A 186 -12.84 -10.12 -4.71
C ASN A 186 -11.43 -10.19 -5.30
N THR A 187 -11.07 -11.37 -5.80
CA THR A 187 -9.81 -11.62 -6.51
C THR A 187 -9.98 -11.51 -8.03
N GLU A 188 -11.10 -10.97 -8.50
CA GLU A 188 -11.28 -10.74 -9.94
C GLU A 188 -10.32 -9.67 -10.44
N GLU A 189 -9.78 -9.92 -11.63
CA GLU A 189 -8.89 -8.99 -12.30
C GLU A 189 -9.60 -7.67 -12.58
N TRP A 190 -8.95 -6.56 -12.21
CA TRP A 190 -9.48 -5.25 -12.54
C TRP A 190 -8.93 -4.80 -13.91
N PRO A 191 -9.77 -4.61 -14.94
CA PRO A 191 -9.31 -4.44 -16.33
C PRO A 191 -8.67 -3.08 -16.63
N TYR A 192 -8.64 -2.15 -15.65
CA TYR A 192 -8.14 -0.79 -15.83
C TYR A 192 -6.76 -0.55 -15.20
N ILE A 193 -6.06 -1.62 -14.78
CA ILE A 193 -4.74 -1.51 -14.14
C ILE A 193 -3.73 -0.81 -15.05
N SER A 194 -3.72 -1.07 -16.36
CA SER A 194 -2.80 -0.41 -17.30
C SER A 194 -3.07 1.09 -17.41
N LEU A 195 -4.33 1.53 -17.34
CA LEU A 195 -4.67 2.96 -17.31
C LEU A 195 -4.21 3.62 -16.02
N VAL A 196 -4.34 2.93 -14.89
CA VAL A 196 -3.84 3.43 -13.60
C VAL A 196 -2.31 3.52 -13.61
N ASN A 197 -1.62 2.50 -14.14
CA ASN A 197 -0.16 2.50 -14.27
C ASN A 197 0.34 3.66 -15.17
N LEU A 198 -0.34 3.91 -16.30
CA LEU A 198 -0.09 5.07 -17.16
C LEU A 198 -0.33 6.40 -16.43
N GLY A 199 -1.43 6.51 -15.68
CA GLY A 199 -1.75 7.70 -14.90
C GLY A 199 -0.66 8.02 -13.89
N PHE A 200 -0.21 7.03 -13.11
CA PHE A 200 0.91 7.20 -12.19
C PHE A 200 2.22 7.53 -12.92
N SER A 201 2.50 6.91 -14.06
CA SER A 201 3.69 7.21 -14.86
C SER A 201 3.70 8.67 -15.37
N ALA A 202 2.54 9.18 -15.80
CA ALA A 202 2.39 10.58 -16.18
C ALA A 202 2.65 11.51 -14.98
N ILE A 203 2.12 11.18 -13.80
CA ILE A 203 2.35 11.94 -12.56
C ILE A 203 3.84 11.94 -12.18
N VAL A 204 4.53 10.79 -12.26
CA VAL A 204 5.99 10.70 -12.00
C VAL A 204 6.76 11.59 -12.98
N THR A 205 6.38 11.58 -14.26
CA THR A 205 7.01 12.41 -15.30
C THR A 205 6.83 13.90 -15.03
N VAL A 206 5.71 14.34 -14.46
CA VAL A 206 5.53 15.73 -14.05
C VAL A 206 6.35 16.01 -12.79
N LEU A 207 6.22 15.17 -11.76
CA LEU A 207 6.84 15.40 -10.46
C LEU A 207 8.35 15.29 -10.44
N MET A 208 8.96 14.57 -11.40
CA MET A 208 10.43 14.51 -11.50
C MET A 208 11.07 15.89 -11.75
N PHE A 209 10.30 16.90 -12.18
CA PHE A 209 10.79 18.28 -12.33
C PHE A 209 10.56 19.15 -11.09
N PHE A 210 9.68 18.76 -10.18
CA PHE A 210 9.27 19.59 -9.03
C PHE A 210 9.73 19.03 -7.68
N ASN A 211 9.67 17.70 -7.50
CA ASN A 211 10.02 17.05 -6.26
C ASN A 211 10.55 15.63 -6.51
N HIS A 212 11.88 15.48 -6.48
CA HIS A 212 12.53 14.21 -6.76
C HIS A 212 12.15 13.11 -5.77
N GLY A 213 12.04 13.40 -4.47
CA GLY A 213 11.76 12.38 -3.45
C GLY A 213 10.36 11.76 -3.58
N ILE A 214 9.33 12.60 -3.81
CA ILE A 214 7.96 12.13 -4.05
C ILE A 214 7.86 11.42 -5.41
N SER A 215 8.57 11.93 -6.42
CA SER A 215 8.60 11.29 -7.74
C SER A 215 9.21 9.88 -7.67
N LEU A 216 10.29 9.71 -6.90
CA LEU A 216 10.92 8.41 -6.66
C LEU A 216 9.97 7.47 -5.90
N ALA A 217 9.25 7.97 -4.90
CA ALA A 217 8.25 7.18 -4.17
C ALA A 217 7.13 6.67 -5.09
N LEU A 218 6.62 7.51 -5.99
CA LEU A 218 5.61 7.10 -6.97
C LEU A 218 6.17 6.17 -8.06
N LEU A 219 7.45 6.31 -8.41
CA LEU A 219 8.11 5.38 -9.33
C LEU A 219 8.10 3.94 -8.76
N PHE A 220 8.24 3.77 -7.45
CA PHE A 220 8.08 2.45 -6.81
C PHE A 220 6.67 1.86 -6.99
N VAL A 221 5.63 2.69 -6.91
CA VAL A 221 4.23 2.25 -7.16
C VAL A 221 4.07 1.81 -8.62
N VAL A 222 4.62 2.57 -9.56
CA VAL A 222 4.63 2.26 -11.00
C VAL A 222 5.35 0.93 -11.28
N ILE A 223 6.50 0.71 -10.64
CA ILE A 223 7.24 -0.56 -10.75
C ILE A 223 6.40 -1.73 -10.22
N LEU A 224 5.76 -1.56 -9.05
CA LEU A 224 4.91 -2.59 -8.46
C LEU A 224 3.73 -2.96 -9.37
N LEU A 225 3.06 -1.97 -9.95
CA LEU A 225 1.95 -2.23 -10.88
C LEU A 225 2.44 -2.93 -12.14
N SER A 226 3.60 -2.54 -12.64
CA SER A 226 4.22 -3.19 -13.80
C SER A 226 4.58 -4.65 -13.51
N LEU A 227 5.12 -4.94 -12.32
CA LEU A 227 5.39 -6.31 -11.89
C LEU A 227 4.11 -7.13 -11.74
N TYR A 228 3.05 -6.56 -11.15
CA TYR A 228 1.76 -7.24 -11.05
C TYR A 228 1.21 -7.63 -12.43
N GLN A 229 1.27 -6.71 -13.41
CA GLN A 229 0.83 -6.99 -14.78
C GLN A 229 1.66 -8.10 -15.45
N ILE A 230 2.98 -8.11 -15.27
CA ILE A 230 3.83 -9.18 -15.79
C ILE A 230 3.48 -10.53 -15.14
N VAL A 231 3.31 -10.58 -13.82
CA VAL A 231 2.90 -11.79 -13.10
C VAL A 231 1.54 -12.30 -13.58
N HIS A 232 0.60 -11.39 -13.82
CA HIS A 232 -0.70 -11.75 -14.39
C HIS A 232 -0.57 -12.34 -15.80
N LEU A 233 0.25 -11.73 -16.67
CA LEU A 233 0.54 -12.29 -18.00
C LEU A 233 1.18 -13.68 -17.91
N PHE A 234 2.02 -13.96 -16.90
CA PHE A 234 2.60 -15.29 -16.69
C PHE A 234 1.53 -16.36 -16.41
N GLN A 235 0.46 -15.99 -15.70
CA GLN A 235 -0.65 -16.91 -15.39
C GLN A 235 -1.52 -17.22 -16.63
N LYS A 236 -1.59 -16.30 -17.59
CA LYS A 236 -2.45 -16.45 -18.78
C LYS A 236 -1.69 -16.97 -20.02
N HIS A 237 -0.50 -16.44 -20.28
CA HIS A 237 0.27 -16.73 -21.49
C HIS A 237 1.79 -16.57 -21.30
N THR A 238 2.46 -17.66 -20.92
CA THR A 238 3.87 -17.69 -20.51
C THR A 238 4.85 -17.11 -21.54
N ILE A 239 4.68 -17.43 -22.84
CA ILE A 239 5.60 -16.95 -23.90
C ILE A 239 5.52 -15.43 -24.05
N PHE A 240 4.31 -14.89 -23.93
CA PHE A 240 4.08 -13.46 -24.09
C PHE A 240 4.66 -12.71 -22.87
N ALA A 241 4.47 -13.24 -21.66
CA ALA A 241 5.06 -12.71 -20.45
C ALA A 241 6.60 -12.66 -20.50
N TRP A 242 7.26 -13.71 -21.00
CA TRP A 242 8.72 -13.70 -21.20
C TRP A 242 9.17 -12.63 -22.21
N SER A 243 8.42 -12.45 -23.30
CA SER A 243 8.73 -11.40 -24.28
C SER A 243 8.59 -10.01 -23.69
N THR A 244 7.55 -9.77 -22.88
CA THR A 244 7.33 -8.50 -22.16
C THR A 244 8.43 -8.26 -21.14
N LEU A 245 8.85 -9.28 -20.39
CA LEU A 245 9.93 -9.17 -19.40
C LEU A 245 11.27 -8.83 -20.08
N LEU A 246 11.61 -9.50 -21.18
CA LEU A 246 12.82 -9.20 -21.95
C LEU A 246 12.79 -7.77 -22.50
N ALA A 247 11.67 -7.36 -23.09
CA ALA A 247 11.49 -5.99 -23.56
C ALA A 247 11.64 -4.97 -22.41
N THR A 248 11.07 -5.26 -21.24
CA THR A 248 11.20 -4.41 -20.04
C THR A 248 12.67 -4.24 -19.66
N ILE A 249 13.45 -5.32 -19.60
CA ILE A 249 14.90 -5.26 -19.28
C ILE A 249 15.66 -4.41 -20.30
N VAL A 250 15.40 -4.60 -21.60
CA VAL A 250 16.02 -3.80 -22.67
C VAL A 250 15.68 -2.31 -22.51
N PHE A 251 14.41 -1.99 -22.23
CA PHE A 251 13.96 -0.61 -22.03
C PHE A 251 14.51 0.02 -20.75
N ILE A 252 14.79 -0.76 -19.69
CA ILE A 252 15.54 -0.27 -18.52
C ILE A 252 16.93 0.19 -18.97
N ILE A 253 17.68 -0.65 -19.68
CA ILE A 253 19.05 -0.31 -20.12
C ILE A 253 19.04 0.94 -21.01
N ILE A 254 18.13 0.98 -21.99
CA ILE A 254 17.97 2.14 -22.87
C ILE A 254 17.59 3.38 -22.06
N GLY A 255 16.65 3.27 -21.12
CA GLY A 255 16.17 4.39 -20.33
C GLY A 255 17.25 4.97 -19.42
N LEU A 256 18.01 4.12 -18.75
CA LEU A 256 19.15 4.54 -17.92
C LEU A 256 20.21 5.25 -18.79
N ALA A 257 20.58 4.68 -19.93
CA ALA A 257 21.57 5.27 -20.84
C ALA A 257 21.11 6.61 -21.42
N LEU A 258 19.81 6.75 -21.74
CA LEU A 258 19.25 8.01 -22.21
C LEU A 258 19.30 9.09 -21.13
N PHE A 259 18.89 8.76 -19.91
CA PHE A 259 18.87 9.75 -18.83
C PHE A 259 20.27 10.16 -18.39
N GLU A 260 21.22 9.22 -18.34
CA GLU A 260 22.62 9.50 -17.97
C GLU A 260 23.33 10.39 -18.99
N ASN A 261 23.11 10.18 -20.30
CA ASN A 261 23.89 10.84 -21.34
C ASN A 261 23.20 12.06 -21.98
N TYR A 262 21.87 12.15 -21.93
CA TYR A 262 21.09 13.13 -22.71
C TYR A 262 20.11 13.96 -21.89
N THR A 263 19.99 13.74 -20.59
CA THR A 263 19.08 14.52 -19.73
C THR A 263 19.82 15.13 -18.55
N SER A 264 19.31 16.26 -18.05
CA SER A 264 19.77 16.86 -16.80
C SER A 264 19.15 16.22 -15.55
N LEU A 265 18.31 15.20 -15.73
CA LEU A 265 17.62 14.51 -14.65
C LEU A 265 18.47 13.33 -14.15
N PRO A 266 18.31 12.93 -12.89
CA PRO A 266 18.99 11.75 -12.37
C PRO A 266 18.72 10.48 -13.17
N TYR A 267 19.77 9.70 -13.45
CA TYR A 267 19.72 8.52 -14.31
C TYR A 267 18.64 7.48 -13.92
N TYR A 268 18.35 7.34 -12.61
CA TYR A 268 17.39 6.38 -12.09
C TYR A 268 15.94 6.67 -12.52
N PHE A 269 15.60 7.89 -12.93
CA PHE A 269 14.28 8.18 -13.50
C PHE A 269 14.08 7.51 -14.87
N GLY A 270 15.16 7.12 -15.55
CA GLY A 270 15.10 6.38 -16.81
C GLY A 270 14.38 5.02 -16.70
N ILE A 271 14.23 4.46 -15.50
CA ILE A 271 13.47 3.23 -15.24
C ILE A 271 12.00 3.38 -15.67
N ILE A 272 11.44 4.59 -15.69
CA ILE A 272 10.06 4.82 -16.12
C ILE A 272 9.77 4.36 -17.55
N ILE A 273 10.80 4.37 -18.41
CA ILE A 273 10.67 3.95 -19.82
C ILE A 273 10.37 2.44 -19.91
N ALA A 274 10.75 1.67 -18.89
CA ALA A 274 10.44 0.24 -18.79
C ALA A 274 8.94 -0.07 -18.65
N VAL A 275 8.12 0.91 -18.30
CA VAL A 275 6.65 0.75 -18.19
C VAL A 275 6.00 0.58 -19.56
N ILE A 276 6.59 1.18 -20.60
CA ILE A 276 6.05 1.18 -21.97
C ILE A 276 5.77 -0.24 -22.49
N PRO A 277 6.74 -1.19 -22.52
CA PRO A 277 6.47 -2.54 -22.99
C PRO A 277 5.42 -3.26 -22.16
N VAL A 278 5.35 -3.03 -20.84
CA VAL A 278 4.38 -3.67 -19.95
C VAL A 278 2.96 -3.23 -20.27
N VAL A 279 2.72 -1.92 -20.38
CA VAL A 279 1.40 -1.36 -20.70
C VAL A 279 0.94 -1.78 -22.09
N ILE A 280 1.82 -1.74 -23.09
CA ILE A 280 1.50 -2.16 -24.46
C ILE A 280 1.10 -3.63 -24.47
N SER A 281 1.88 -4.50 -23.81
CA SER A 281 1.59 -5.93 -23.75
C SER A 281 0.24 -6.22 -23.09
N ASP A 282 -0.06 -5.56 -21.98
CA ASP A 282 -1.33 -5.74 -21.26
C ASP A 282 -2.55 -5.31 -22.11
N ILE A 283 -2.46 -4.16 -22.77
CA ILE A 283 -3.52 -3.68 -23.69
C ILE A 283 -3.71 -4.63 -24.88
N LEU A 284 -2.62 -5.11 -25.48
CA LEU A 284 -2.68 -6.09 -26.57
C LEU A 284 -3.34 -7.40 -26.12
N TRP A 285 -3.04 -7.85 -24.91
CA TRP A 285 -3.66 -9.04 -24.33
C TRP A 285 -5.17 -8.85 -24.08
N LEU A 286 -5.58 -7.71 -23.52
CA LEU A 286 -6.99 -7.35 -23.35
C LEU A 286 -7.73 -7.30 -24.69
N TYR A 287 -7.09 -6.80 -25.75
CA TYR A 287 -7.66 -6.79 -27.08
C TYR A 287 -7.81 -8.21 -27.68
N ILE A 288 -6.77 -9.04 -27.59
CA ILE A 288 -6.79 -10.43 -28.08
C ILE A 288 -7.84 -11.27 -27.35
N SER A 289 -7.95 -11.11 -26.03
CA SER A 289 -8.90 -11.87 -25.21
C SER A 289 -10.36 -11.53 -25.52
N ARG A 290 -10.70 -10.25 -25.72
CA ARG A 290 -12.05 -9.83 -26.16
C ARG A 290 -12.42 -10.39 -27.52
N LYS A 291 -11.51 -10.30 -28.50
CA LYS A 291 -11.76 -10.85 -29.84
C LYS A 291 -12.01 -12.37 -29.81
N LYS A 292 -11.32 -13.09 -28.92
CA LYS A 292 -11.51 -14.53 -28.73
C LYS A 292 -12.84 -14.87 -28.05
N SER A 293 -13.37 -14.03 -27.15
CA SER A 293 -14.68 -14.23 -26.54
C SER A 293 -15.83 -13.95 -27.52
N GLU A 294 -15.68 -12.92 -28.35
CA GLU A 294 -16.66 -12.59 -29.40
C GLU A 294 -16.77 -13.72 -30.44
N ALA A 295 -15.63 -14.23 -30.94
CA ALA A 295 -15.60 -15.35 -31.88
C ALA A 295 -16.19 -16.65 -31.30
N LYS A 296 -16.18 -16.83 -29.98
CA LYS A 296 -16.75 -18.01 -29.31
C LYS A 296 -18.26 -17.90 -29.13
N ASN A 297 -18.79 -16.69 -28.98
CA ASN A 297 -20.23 -16.44 -28.89
C ASN A 297 -20.93 -16.49 -30.27
N GLU A 298 -20.22 -16.15 -31.35
CA GLU A 298 -20.73 -16.29 -32.73
C GLU A 298 -20.80 -17.75 -33.20
N GLY A 299 -20.08 -18.67 -32.54
CA GLY A 299 -20.08 -20.11 -32.83
C GLY A 299 -21.11 -20.94 -32.06
N THR A 300 -21.91 -20.31 -31.20
CA THR A 300 -23.06 -20.93 -30.50
C THR A 300 -24.35 -20.41 -31.11
N ILE A 301 -24.80 -21.06 -32.19
CA ILE A 301 -26.18 -21.01 -32.70
C ILE A 301 -26.72 -22.43 -32.65
#